data_AF-A0A8B2HX83-F1
#
_entry.id   AF-A0A8B2HX83-F1
#
_cell.length_a   1.000
_cell.length_b   1.000
_cell.length_c   1.000
_cell.angle_alpha   90.00
_cell.angle_beta   90.00
_cell.angle_gamma   90.00
#
_symmetry.space_group_name_H-M   'P 1'
#
loop_
_entity.id
_entity.type
_entity.pdbx_description
1 polymer ?
#
loop_
_entity_poly.entity_id
_entity_poly.type
_entity_poly.pdbx_seq_one_letter_code
_entity_poly.pdbx_strand_id
1 'polypeptide(L)'
;MVTWKEYLASILQKILDSYSVLQSLNDKPGDLAIIEKELLKINGFFNVLVTKLDSENYDSKNLETLKSKLNYYLESYYFEKEIQTMTPLYSEDTNRIKNIRLKILESLQDKKLITNIETIIEDL
;
A
#
# COMPACT_ATOMS: atom_id res chain seq x y z
N MET A 1 21.67 -7.18 16.03
CA MET A 1 20.53 -6.31 16.38
C MET A 1 20.21 -5.52 15.13
N VAL A 2 18.97 -5.56 14.63
CA VAL A 2 18.60 -4.83 13.40
C VAL A 2 18.51 -3.35 13.74
N THR A 3 19.16 -2.50 12.95
CA THR A 3 19.09 -1.04 13.13
C THR A 3 17.71 -0.51 12.71
N TRP A 4 17.33 0.67 13.21
CA TRP A 4 16.10 1.34 12.77
C TRP A 4 16.03 1.49 11.24
N LYS A 5 17.16 1.89 10.62
CA LYS A 5 17.25 2.06 9.16
C LYS A 5 16.97 0.75 8.41
N GLU A 6 17.62 -0.34 8.81
CA GLU A 6 17.41 -1.66 8.19
C GLU A 6 15.98 -2.15 8.37
N TYR A 7 15.39 -1.92 9.56
CA TYR A 7 14.00 -2.24 9.82
C TYR A 7 13.06 -1.44 8.91
N LEU A 8 13.24 -0.13 8.83
CA LEU A 8 12.45 0.76 7.98
C LEU A 8 12.56 0.35 6.51
N ALA A 9 13.77 0.19 5.99
CA ALA A 9 14.01 -0.27 4.62
C ALA A 9 13.29 -1.60 4.34
N SER A 10 13.33 -2.56 5.28
CA SER A 10 12.67 -3.86 5.10
C SER A 10 11.15 -3.76 4.98
N ILE A 11 10.51 -2.80 5.66
CA ILE A 11 9.06 -2.62 5.60
C ILE A 11 8.68 -1.87 4.32
N LEU A 12 9.40 -0.81 4.01
CA LEU A 12 9.20 -0.04 2.79
C LEU A 12 9.35 -0.92 1.54
N GLN A 13 10.37 -1.79 1.51
CA GLN A 13 10.54 -2.74 0.41
C GLN A 13 9.36 -3.70 0.28
N LYS A 14 8.83 -4.25 1.37
CA LYS A 14 7.67 -5.16 1.33
C LYS A 14 6.39 -4.49 0.81
N ILE A 15 6.24 -3.19 1.05
CA ILE A 15 5.16 -2.38 0.45
C ILE A 15 5.36 -2.31 -1.06
N LEU A 16 6.57 -1.96 -1.52
CA LEU A 16 6.88 -1.89 -2.96
C LEU A 16 6.71 -3.24 -3.67
N ASP A 17 7.12 -4.33 -3.02
CA ASP A 17 6.94 -5.68 -3.56
C ASP A 17 5.44 -5.99 -3.76
N SER A 18 4.61 -5.69 -2.77
CA SER A 18 3.15 -5.90 -2.86
C SER A 18 2.52 -5.01 -3.93
N TYR A 19 2.96 -3.75 -4.04
CA TYR A 19 2.54 -2.82 -5.09
C TYR A 19 2.93 -3.31 -6.48
N SER A 20 4.14 -3.83 -6.66
CA SER A 20 4.60 -4.41 -7.92
C SER A 20 3.77 -5.63 -8.33
N VAL A 21 3.38 -6.48 -7.37
CA VAL A 21 2.44 -7.58 -7.63
C VAL A 21 1.14 -7.04 -8.20
N LEU A 22 0.52 -6.02 -7.59
CA LEU A 22 -0.71 -5.40 -8.10
C LEU A 22 -0.54 -4.86 -9.53
N GLN A 23 0.58 -4.20 -9.84
CA GLN A 23 0.87 -3.71 -11.19
C GLN A 23 0.96 -4.84 -12.23
N SER A 24 1.51 -5.99 -11.84
CA SER A 24 1.79 -7.13 -12.73
C SER A 24 0.56 -8.00 -13.08
N LEU A 25 -0.58 -7.79 -12.42
CA LEU A 25 -1.79 -8.60 -12.66
C LEU A 25 -2.37 -8.40 -14.07
N ASN A 26 -3.10 -9.41 -14.55
CA ASN A 26 -3.70 -9.43 -15.89
C ASN A 26 -5.24 -9.39 -15.86
N ASP A 27 -5.83 -9.08 -14.71
CA ASP A 27 -7.27 -8.90 -14.50
C ASP A 27 -8.10 -10.16 -14.79
N LYS A 28 -7.54 -11.35 -14.58
CA LYS A 28 -8.24 -12.61 -14.82
C LYS A 28 -9.05 -13.05 -13.59
N PRO A 29 -10.01 -13.98 -13.75
CA PRO A 29 -10.66 -14.61 -12.60
C PRO A 29 -9.65 -15.17 -11.61
N GLY A 30 -9.91 -14.94 -10.33
CA GLY A 30 -8.98 -15.24 -9.23
C GLY A 30 -8.01 -14.11 -8.87
N ASP A 31 -7.73 -13.16 -9.77
CA ASP A 31 -6.85 -12.01 -9.45
C ASP A 31 -7.48 -11.10 -8.38
N LEU A 32 -8.81 -11.07 -8.25
CA LEU A 32 -9.50 -10.31 -7.19
C LEU A 32 -9.03 -10.72 -5.78
N ALA A 33 -8.79 -12.02 -5.56
CA ALA A 33 -8.29 -12.52 -4.28
C ALA A 33 -6.81 -12.13 -4.04
N ILE A 34 -6.03 -12.00 -5.11
CA ILE A 34 -4.65 -11.51 -5.04
C ILE A 34 -4.66 -10.01 -4.71
N ILE A 35 -5.53 -9.23 -5.35
CA ILE A 35 -5.72 -7.81 -5.06
C ILE A 35 -6.07 -7.60 -3.58
N GLU A 36 -7.05 -8.34 -3.07
CA GLU A 36 -7.45 -8.28 -1.66
C GLU A 36 -6.26 -8.55 -0.73
N LYS A 37 -5.52 -9.63 -0.99
CA LYS A 37 -4.38 -10.04 -0.16
C LYS A 37 -3.27 -9.01 -0.15
N GLU A 38 -2.86 -8.51 -1.32
CA GLU A 38 -1.76 -7.55 -1.40
C GLU A 38 -2.16 -6.18 -0.84
N LEU A 39 -3.42 -5.75 -1.03
CA LEU A 39 -3.95 -4.55 -0.39
C LEU A 39 -3.92 -4.66 1.14
N LEU A 40 -4.37 -5.79 1.70
CA LEU A 40 -4.34 -6.02 3.16
C LEU A 40 -2.92 -5.96 3.72
N LYS A 41 -1.93 -6.49 3.00
CA LYS A 41 -0.52 -6.36 3.40
C LYS A 41 -0.06 -4.91 3.41
N ILE A 42 -0.34 -4.16 2.34
CA ILE A 42 0.04 -2.74 2.23
C ILE A 42 -0.57 -1.95 3.37
N ASN A 43 -1.88 -2.08 3.59
CA ASN A 43 -2.59 -1.39 4.68
C ASN A 43 -2.05 -1.79 6.06
N GLY A 44 -1.71 -3.07 6.26
CA GLY A 44 -1.05 -3.55 7.47
C GLY A 44 0.30 -2.87 7.71
N PHE A 45 1.17 -2.80 6.70
CA PHE A 45 2.46 -2.14 6.82
C PHE A 45 2.34 -0.63 7.02
N PHE A 46 1.36 0.02 6.38
CA PHE A 46 1.09 1.44 6.60
C PHE A 46 0.74 1.73 8.06
N ASN A 47 -0.17 0.94 8.65
CA ASN A 47 -0.53 1.07 10.07
C ASN A 47 0.68 0.84 11.00
N VAL A 48 1.51 -0.16 10.71
CA VAL A 48 2.75 -0.41 11.47
C VAL A 48 3.70 0.78 11.42
N LEU A 49 3.92 1.36 10.23
CA LEU A 49 4.79 2.52 10.05
C LEU A 49 4.25 3.75 10.78
N VAL A 50 2.97 4.07 10.62
CA VAL A 50 2.33 5.19 11.32
C VAL A 50 2.53 5.05 12.83
N THR A 51 2.16 3.89 13.39
CA THR A 51 2.28 3.61 14.83
C THR A 51 3.72 3.78 15.32
N LYS A 52 4.69 3.31 14.54
CA LYS A 52 6.11 3.38 14.90
C LYS A 52 6.63 4.82 14.85
N LEU A 53 6.26 5.57 13.81
CA LEU A 53 6.58 6.99 13.64
C LEU A 53 5.84 7.92 14.62
N ASP A 54 4.77 7.45 15.28
CA ASP A 54 4.14 8.12 16.42
C ASP A 54 4.88 7.87 17.74
N SER A 55 5.42 6.66 17.92
CA SER A 55 6.04 6.24 19.18
C SER A 55 7.46 6.77 19.41
N GLU A 56 8.13 7.21 18.34
CA GLU A 56 9.52 7.63 18.37
C GLU A 56 9.66 9.03 17.77
N ASN A 57 10.36 9.93 18.48
CA ASN A 57 10.65 11.29 18.00
C ASN A 57 11.78 11.23 16.96
N TYR A 58 11.42 10.96 15.71
CA TYR A 58 12.37 11.02 14.59
C TYR A 58 12.45 12.45 14.04
N ASP A 59 13.62 13.07 14.17
CA ASP A 59 13.89 14.41 13.67
C ASP A 59 14.22 14.38 12.16
N SER A 60 13.26 13.91 11.35
CA SER A 60 13.41 13.82 9.90
C SER A 60 12.14 14.27 9.19
N LYS A 61 12.23 15.42 8.51
CA LYS A 61 11.17 15.98 7.67
C LYS A 61 10.65 14.99 6.62
N ASN A 62 11.52 14.10 6.12
CA ASN A 62 11.12 13.06 5.16
C ASN A 62 10.20 12.02 5.82
N LEU A 63 10.46 11.63 7.07
CA LEU A 63 9.64 10.68 7.81
C LEU A 63 8.31 11.28 8.26
N GLU A 64 8.30 12.56 8.65
CA GLU A 64 7.05 13.30 8.93
C GLU A 64 6.16 13.39 7.69
N THR A 65 6.77 13.69 6.53
CA THR A 65 6.07 13.74 5.25
C THR A 65 5.50 12.37 4.87
N LEU A 66 6.28 11.30 5.03
CA LEU A 66 5.81 9.94 4.79
C LEU A 66 4.60 9.60 5.68
N LYS A 67 4.71 9.84 6.99
CA LYS A 67 3.63 9.59 7.95
C LYS A 67 2.35 10.31 7.57
N SER A 68 2.45 11.60 7.21
CA SER A 68 1.28 12.40 6.79
C SER A 68 0.59 11.79 5.56
N LYS A 69 1.36 11.32 4.57
CA LYS A 69 0.80 10.68 3.37
C LYS A 69 0.19 9.31 3.66
N LEU A 70 0.81 8.53 4.54
CA LEU A 70 0.25 7.24 4.99
C LEU A 70 -1.10 7.43 5.68
N ASN A 71 -1.19 8.38 6.62
CA ASN A 71 -2.44 8.70 7.30
C ASN A 71 -3.51 9.17 6.30
N TYR A 72 -3.14 10.09 5.41
CA TYR A 72 -4.06 10.57 4.38
C TYR A 72 -4.65 9.42 3.55
N TYR A 73 -3.80 8.46 3.13
CA TYR A 73 -4.26 7.29 2.38
C TYR A 73 -5.23 6.44 3.22
N LEU A 74 -4.84 6.08 4.44
CA LEU A 74 -5.64 5.23 5.34
C LEU A 74 -6.99 5.86 5.70
N GLU A 75 -7.07 7.18 5.76
CA GLU A 75 -8.30 7.91 6.06
C GLU A 75 -9.19 8.16 4.84
N SER A 76 -8.61 8.19 3.64
CA SER A 76 -9.32 8.59 2.40
C SER A 76 -9.80 7.42 1.55
N TYR A 77 -9.20 6.23 1.70
CA TYR A 77 -9.46 5.09 0.81
C TYR A 77 -9.84 3.82 1.58
N TYR A 78 -10.99 3.25 1.23
CA TYR A 78 -11.53 2.04 1.85
C TYR A 78 -12.07 1.08 0.78
N PHE A 79 -11.21 0.18 0.28
CA PHE A 79 -11.57 -0.74 -0.81
C PHE A 79 -12.02 -2.12 -0.32
N GLU A 80 -11.78 -2.47 0.94
CA GLU A 80 -12.08 -3.79 1.49
C GLU A 80 -13.56 -4.15 1.32
N LYS A 81 -14.45 -3.20 1.61
CA LYS A 81 -15.90 -3.40 1.47
C LYS A 81 -16.33 -3.54 0.00
N GLU A 82 -15.70 -2.79 -0.90
CA GLU A 82 -15.97 -2.89 -2.35
C GLU A 82 -15.54 -4.28 -2.86
N ILE A 83 -14.33 -4.73 -2.50
CA ILE A 83 -13.81 -6.05 -2.86
C ILE A 83 -14.68 -7.17 -2.28
N GLN A 84 -15.05 -7.10 -0.99
CA GLN A 84 -15.93 -8.09 -0.35
C GLN A 84 -17.28 -8.22 -1.07
N THR A 85 -17.82 -7.10 -1.55
CA THR A 85 -19.07 -7.09 -2.33
C THR A 85 -18.87 -7.65 -3.73
N MET A 86 -17.70 -7.40 -4.34
CA MET A 86 -17.33 -7.92 -5.65
C MET A 86 -17.09 -9.43 -5.65
N THR A 87 -16.52 -9.99 -4.58
CA THR A 87 -16.13 -11.41 -4.52
C THR A 87 -17.27 -12.38 -4.89
N PRO A 88 -18.48 -12.31 -4.32
CA PRO A 88 -19.56 -13.24 -4.69
C PRO A 88 -20.30 -12.87 -5.99
N LEU A 89 -20.25 -11.61 -6.44
CA LEU A 89 -21.09 -11.12 -7.53
C LEU A 89 -20.36 -10.97 -8.86
N TYR A 90 -19.06 -10.68 -8.81
CA TYR A 90 -18.28 -10.12 -9.91
C TYR A 90 -16.84 -10.66 -9.97
N SER A 91 -16.53 -11.76 -9.28
CA SER A 91 -15.21 -12.39 -9.28
C SER A 91 -14.79 -12.95 -10.64
N GLU A 92 -15.73 -13.14 -11.56
CA GLU A 92 -15.49 -13.57 -12.94
C GLU A 92 -15.55 -12.39 -13.95
N ASP A 93 -15.93 -11.19 -13.50
CA ASP A 93 -16.00 -9.99 -14.36
C ASP A 93 -14.63 -9.29 -14.42
N THR A 94 -13.86 -9.64 -15.45
CA THR A 94 -12.49 -9.13 -15.66
C THR A 94 -12.43 -7.60 -15.78
N ASN A 95 -13.45 -6.95 -16.33
CA ASN A 95 -13.49 -5.49 -16.43
C ASN A 95 -13.64 -4.86 -15.04
N ARG A 96 -14.47 -5.43 -14.17
CA ARG A 96 -14.60 -4.94 -12.79
C ARG A 96 -13.33 -5.17 -11.98
N ILE A 97 -12.70 -6.33 -12.13
CA ILE A 97 -11.39 -6.63 -11.51
C ILE A 97 -10.35 -5.60 -11.94
N LYS A 98 -10.27 -5.32 -13.24
CA LYS A 98 -9.39 -4.28 -13.77
C LYS A 98 -9.68 -2.91 -13.16
N ASN A 99 -10.94 -2.52 -13.09
CA ASN A 99 -11.33 -1.21 -12.59
C ASN A 99 -10.97 -1.02 -11.12
N ILE A 100 -11.23 -2.02 -10.26
CA ILE A 100 -10.85 -1.92 -8.83
C ILE A 100 -9.33 -1.87 -8.67
N ARG A 101 -8.60 -2.68 -9.45
CA ARG A 101 -7.13 -2.68 -9.44
C ARG A 101 -6.56 -1.31 -9.80
N LEU A 102 -7.05 -0.71 -10.88
CA LEU A 102 -6.58 0.61 -11.32
C LEU A 102 -6.87 1.68 -10.27
N LYS A 103 -8.05 1.70 -9.66
CA LYS A 103 -8.38 2.65 -8.58
C LYS A 103 -7.46 2.51 -7.36
N ILE A 104 -7.11 1.28 -6.99
CA ILE A 104 -6.16 1.00 -5.89
C ILE A 104 -4.76 1.49 -6.26
N LEU A 105 -4.30 1.24 -7.49
CA LEU A 105 -2.99 1.73 -7.94
C LEU A 105 -2.94 3.27 -7.98
N GLU A 106 -4.02 3.90 -8.44
CA GLU A 106 -4.17 5.36 -8.45
C GLU A 106 -4.17 5.95 -7.04
N SER A 107 -4.90 5.34 -6.09
CA SER A 107 -4.93 5.83 -4.69
C SER A 107 -3.58 5.68 -3.99
N LEU A 108 -2.84 4.59 -4.25
CA LEU A 108 -1.49 4.40 -3.73
C LEU A 108 -0.49 5.40 -4.33
N GLN A 109 -0.76 5.89 -5.53
CA GLN A 109 0.05 6.93 -6.17
C GLN A 109 -0.40 8.35 -5.80
N ASP A 110 -1.58 8.53 -5.20
CA ASP A 110 -2.04 9.84 -4.77
C ASP A 110 -1.06 10.46 -3.76
N LYS A 111 -0.94 11.80 -3.83
CA LYS A 111 0.07 12.59 -3.12
C LYS A 111 1.51 12.08 -3.31
N LYS A 112 1.76 11.32 -4.38
CA LYS A 112 3.06 10.67 -4.66
C LYS A 112 3.52 9.81 -3.49
N LEU A 113 2.62 9.02 -2.89
CA LEU A 113 2.94 8.20 -1.73
C LEU A 113 3.98 7.12 -2.07
N ILE A 114 3.73 6.27 -3.07
CA ILE A 114 4.69 5.24 -3.49
C ILE A 114 6.02 5.86 -3.93
N THR A 115 6.01 6.91 -4.75
CA THR A 115 7.25 7.61 -5.13
C THR A 115 8.04 8.15 -3.94
N ASN A 116 7.36 8.60 -2.89
CA ASN A 116 8.05 9.05 -1.67
C ASN A 116 8.65 7.88 -0.88
N ILE A 117 8.00 6.72 -0.88
CA ILE A 117 8.56 5.49 -0.32
C ILE A 117 9.85 5.10 -1.07
N GLU A 118 9.83 5.11 -2.40
CA GLU A 118 11.01 4.83 -3.24
C GLU A 118 12.18 5.77 -2.89
N THR A 119 11.94 7.09 -2.86
CA THR A 119 12.98 8.07 -2.50
C THR A 119 13.55 7.84 -1.10
N ILE A 120 12.71 7.50 -0.12
CA ILE A 120 13.20 7.23 1.24
C ILE A 120 14.10 5.99 1.27
N ILE A 121 13.76 4.93 0.53
CA ILE A 121 14.62 3.73 0.45
C ILE A 121 15.98 4.07 -0.17
N GLU A 122 16.00 4.89 -1.23
CA GLU A 122 17.23 5.32 -1.90
C GLU A 122 18.14 6.17 -0.98
N ASP A 123 17.54 6.96 -0.09
CA ASP A 123 18.23 7.84 0.85
C ASP A 123 18.74 7.15 2.14
N LEU A 124 18.35 5.90 2.41
CA LEU A 124 18.63 5.20 3.68
C LEU A 124 20.05 4.64 3.81
#